data_AF-A0AAD0U2K0-F1
#
_entry.id   AF-A0AAD0U2K0-F1
#
_cell.length_a   1.000
_cell.length_b   1.000
_cell.length_c   1.000
_cell.angle_alpha   90.00
_cell.angle_beta   90.00
_cell.angle_gamma   90.00
#
_symmetry.space_group_name_H-M   'P 1'
#
loop_
_entity.id
_entity.type
_entity.pdbx_description
1 polymer ?
#
loop_
_entity_poly.entity_id
_entity_poly.type
_entity_poly.pdbx_seq_one_letter_code
_entity_poly.pdbx_strand_id
1 'polypeptide(L)'
;MGKQLLLEVSLISSVFVIVGLMWLALRHSAMNPSAIMQKLLTGLLAIFLIMAGTVKFFEPFNTMFTKQIALSGLPLPEIARWAGQLGEISAGLGFLIVLTLSKVLTKNIIRKVFYCSSLLALSIMFVAVYVHMIPEVTAEFLPLQSKPPILTLIVMLLIGLNVWIFRKFKNE
;
A
#
# COMPACT_ATOMS: atom_id res chain seq x y z
N MET A 1 10.72 19.05 -15.02
CA MET A 1 10.14 18.08 -14.07
C MET A 1 11.21 17.74 -13.05
N GLY A 2 10.94 17.88 -11.74
CA GLY A 2 11.94 17.57 -10.71
C GLY A 2 12.33 16.09 -10.75
N LYS A 3 13.60 15.76 -10.43
CA LYS A 3 14.12 14.38 -10.40
C LYS A 3 13.25 13.45 -9.53
N GLN A 4 12.73 13.97 -8.41
CA GLN A 4 11.78 13.27 -7.53
C GLN A 4 10.48 12.91 -8.25
N LEU A 5 9.80 13.89 -8.86
CA LEU A 5 8.52 13.66 -9.54
C LEU A 5 8.65 12.64 -10.67
N LEU A 6 9.77 12.63 -11.39
CA LEU A 6 10.04 11.62 -12.43
C LEU A 6 10.15 10.21 -11.84
N LEU A 7 10.82 10.05 -10.69
CA LEU A 7 10.89 8.77 -10.00
C LEU A 7 9.52 8.32 -9.50
N GLU A 8 8.74 9.21 -8.87
CA GLU A 8 7.40 8.90 -8.38
C GLU A 8 6.45 8.49 -9.51
N VAL A 9 6.45 9.22 -10.62
CA VAL A 9 5.64 8.88 -11.81
C VAL A 9 6.09 7.53 -12.39
N SER A 10 7.39 7.27 -12.47
CA SER A 10 7.93 5.98 -12.93
C SER A 10 7.47 4.82 -12.05
N LEU A 11 7.56 4.99 -10.72
CA LEU A 11 7.12 4.00 -9.74
C LEU A 11 5.62 3.72 -9.87
N ILE A 12 4.79 4.76 -9.86
CA ILE A 12 3.33 4.63 -10.00
C ILE A 12 2.98 3.96 -11.33
N SER A 13 3.63 4.36 -12.43
CA SER A 13 3.43 3.75 -13.75
C SER A 13 3.78 2.27 -13.75
N SER A 14 4.87 1.87 -13.07
CA SER A 14 5.25 0.47 -12.97
C SER A 14 4.21 -0.37 -12.21
N VAL A 15 3.58 0.18 -11.16
CA VAL A 15 2.46 -0.48 -10.46
C VAL A 15 1.29 -0.71 -11.43
N PHE A 16 0.90 0.30 -12.21
CA PHE A 16 -0.18 0.17 -13.19
C PHE A 16 0.15 -0.83 -14.29
N VAL A 17 1.39 -0.89 -14.77
CA VAL A 17 1.82 -1.89 -15.74
C VAL A 17 1.69 -3.30 -15.17
N ILE A 18 2.19 -3.55 -13.95
CA ILE A 18 2.13 -4.88 -13.34
C ILE A 18 0.67 -5.29 -13.09
N VAL A 19 -0.18 -4.39 -12.60
CA VAL A 19 -1.61 -4.66 -12.40
C VAL A 19 -2.33 -4.87 -13.73
N GLY A 20 -1.96 -4.14 -14.78
CA GLY A 20 -2.46 -4.34 -16.14
C GLY A 20 -2.11 -5.72 -16.70
N LEU A 21 -0.86 -6.15 -16.54
CA LEU A 21 -0.43 -7.52 -16.91
C LEU A 21 -1.21 -8.58 -16.12
N MET A 22 -1.44 -8.34 -14.82
CA MET A 22 -2.25 -9.23 -14.00
C MET A 22 -3.70 -9.29 -14.49
N TRP A 23 -4.30 -8.16 -14.88
CA TRP A 23 -5.62 -8.15 -15.50
C TRP A 23 -5.67 -8.93 -16.81
N LEU A 24 -4.67 -8.77 -17.69
CA LEU A 24 -4.57 -9.54 -18.94
C LEU A 24 -4.49 -11.06 -18.67
N ALA A 25 -3.78 -11.47 -17.62
CA ALA A 25 -3.70 -12.88 -17.22
C ALA A 25 -5.03 -13.40 -16.63
N LEU A 26 -5.76 -12.56 -15.90
CA LEU A 26 -7.00 -12.96 -15.22
C LEU A 26 -8.26 -12.85 -16.09
N ARG A 27 -8.29 -11.99 -17.11
CA ARG A 27 -9.49 -11.74 -17.94
C ARG A 27 -9.98 -12.96 -18.73
N HIS A 28 -9.09 -13.93 -18.98
CA HIS A 28 -9.41 -15.19 -19.66
C HIS A 28 -9.69 -16.34 -18.69
N SER A 29 -9.66 -16.09 -17.37
CA SER A 29 -9.99 -17.10 -16.38
C SER A 29 -11.51 -17.29 -16.27
N ALA A 30 -11.95 -18.50 -15.93
CA ALA A 30 -13.37 -18.80 -15.66
C ALA A 30 -13.89 -18.22 -14.33
N MET A 31 -13.22 -17.21 -13.76
CA MET A 31 -13.60 -16.60 -12.49
C MET A 31 -14.69 -15.55 -12.68
N ASN A 32 -15.58 -15.44 -11.69
CA ASN A 32 -16.57 -14.37 -11.66
C ASN A 32 -15.88 -12.98 -11.64
N PRO A 33 -16.48 -11.94 -12.26
CA PRO A 33 -15.89 -10.60 -12.35
C PRO A 33 -15.48 -10.01 -11.00
N SER A 34 -16.29 -10.23 -9.97
CA SER A 34 -15.98 -9.75 -8.62
C SER A 34 -14.72 -10.42 -8.04
N ALA A 35 -14.40 -11.67 -8.41
CA ALA A 35 -13.25 -12.42 -7.91
C ALA A 35 -11.98 -11.96 -8.63
N ILE A 36 -12.11 -11.66 -9.93
CA ILE A 36 -11.08 -10.96 -10.68
C ILE A 36 -10.80 -9.61 -10.01
N MET A 37 -11.83 -8.81 -9.74
CA MET A 37 -11.67 -7.50 -9.08
C MET A 37 -11.00 -7.62 -7.71
N GLN A 38 -11.41 -8.60 -6.89
CA GLN A 38 -10.81 -8.85 -5.58
C GLN A 38 -9.30 -9.14 -5.71
N LYS A 39 -8.91 -10.01 -6.65
CA LYS A 39 -7.49 -10.32 -6.91
C LYS A 39 -6.72 -9.13 -7.46
N LEU A 40 -7.33 -8.32 -8.33
CA LEU A 40 -6.75 -7.08 -8.84
C LEU A 40 -6.47 -6.08 -7.71
N LEU A 41 -7.44 -5.84 -6.84
CA LEU A 41 -7.27 -4.95 -5.70
C LEU A 41 -6.23 -5.48 -4.70
N THR A 42 -6.25 -6.78 -4.39
CA THR A 42 -5.23 -7.38 -3.52
C THR A 42 -3.84 -7.26 -4.13
N GLY A 43 -3.66 -7.53 -5.43
CA GLY A 43 -2.36 -7.40 -6.06
C GLY A 43 -1.90 -5.95 -6.19
N LEU A 44 -2.80 -5.02 -6.52
CA LEU A 44 -2.52 -3.58 -6.52
C LEU A 44 -2.00 -3.13 -5.15
N LEU A 45 -2.71 -3.46 -4.07
CA LEU A 45 -2.30 -3.12 -2.70
C LEU A 45 -0.99 -3.82 -2.30
N ALA A 46 -0.79 -5.08 -2.70
CA ALA A 46 0.45 -5.80 -2.44
C ALA A 46 1.66 -5.09 -3.06
N ILE A 47 1.60 -4.82 -4.36
CA ILE A 47 2.70 -4.21 -5.12
C ILE A 47 2.93 -2.78 -4.64
N PHE A 48 1.86 -2.00 -4.48
CA PHE A 48 1.95 -0.61 -4.07
C PHE A 48 2.60 -0.48 -2.68
N LEU A 49 2.18 -1.27 -1.69
CA LEU A 49 2.72 -1.19 -0.33
C LEU A 49 4.15 -1.70 -0.22
N ILE A 50 4.48 -2.81 -0.92
CA ILE A 50 5.87 -3.29 -0.99
C ILE A 50 6.75 -2.20 -1.60
N MET A 51 6.35 -1.65 -2.75
CA MET A 51 7.10 -0.61 -3.43
C MET A 51 7.25 0.64 -2.55
N ALA A 52 6.17 1.15 -1.97
CA ALA A 52 6.18 2.34 -1.12
C ALA A 52 7.12 2.18 0.10
N GLY A 53 7.13 1.01 0.73
CA GLY A 53 8.03 0.74 1.85
C GLY A 53 9.48 0.56 1.40
N THR A 54 9.71 -0.14 0.28
CA THR A 54 11.06 -0.40 -0.23
C THR A 54 11.76 0.84 -0.76
N VAL A 55 11.05 1.74 -1.45
CA VAL A 55 11.70 2.94 -2.03
C VAL A 55 12.25 3.88 -0.96
N LYS A 56 11.66 3.87 0.24
CA LYS A 56 12.13 4.65 1.40
C LYS A 56 13.50 4.22 1.93
N PHE A 57 14.08 3.13 1.42
CA PHE A 57 15.47 2.75 1.71
C PHE A 57 16.49 3.48 0.83
N PHE A 58 16.05 4.08 -0.28
CA PHE A 58 16.91 4.68 -1.30
C PHE A 58 16.68 6.19 -1.42
N GLU A 59 17.70 6.92 -1.87
CA GLU A 59 17.57 8.36 -2.14
C GLU A 59 16.73 8.63 -3.41
N PRO A 60 15.95 9.73 -3.45
CA PRO A 60 15.80 10.77 -2.41
C PRO A 60 14.77 10.43 -1.31
N PHE A 61 14.05 9.32 -1.44
CA PHE A 61 12.90 8.98 -0.58
C PHE A 61 13.30 8.70 0.86
N ASN A 62 14.49 8.16 1.10
CA ASN A 62 15.02 7.95 2.45
C ASN A 62 15.14 9.28 3.22
N THR A 63 15.82 10.26 2.62
CA THR A 63 15.97 11.59 3.21
C THR A 63 14.61 12.27 3.42
N MET A 64 13.70 12.19 2.44
CA MET A 64 12.35 12.77 2.55
C MET A 64 11.57 12.16 3.72
N PHE A 65 11.53 10.84 3.79
CA PHE A 65 10.81 10.13 4.84
C PHE A 65 11.42 10.37 6.22
N THR A 66 12.75 10.42 6.32
CA THR A 66 13.45 10.73 7.57
C THR A 66 13.11 12.14 8.07
N LYS A 67 13.13 13.15 7.19
CA LYS A 67 12.71 14.52 7.52
C LYS A 67 11.24 14.59 7.92
N GLN A 68 10.38 13.90 7.17
CA GLN A 68 8.95 13.83 7.45
C GLN A 68 8.69 13.28 8.87
N ILE A 69 9.35 12.19 9.26
CA ILE A 69 9.19 11.60 10.60
C ILE A 69 9.77 12.52 11.68
N ALA A 70 10.95 13.12 11.46
CA ALA A 70 11.54 14.05 12.42
C ALA A 70 10.66 15.28 12.69
N LEU A 71 10.03 15.82 11.64
CA LEU A 71 9.15 16.99 11.72
C LEU A 71 7.74 16.64 12.22
N SER A 72 7.35 15.36 12.19
CA SER A 72 6.00 14.93 12.58
C SER A 72 5.73 14.94 14.09
N GLY A 73 6.78 15.05 14.92
CA GLY A 73 6.65 14.97 16.38
C GLY A 73 6.28 13.59 16.91
N LEU A 74 6.34 12.53 16.08
CA LEU A 74 6.09 11.16 16.53
C LEU A 74 7.10 10.74 17.62
N PRO A 75 6.65 10.03 18.66
CA PRO A 75 7.54 9.51 19.68
C PRO A 75 8.49 8.48 19.05
N LEU A 76 9.74 8.46 19.52
CA LEU A 76 10.76 7.51 19.09
C LEU A 76 10.96 7.51 17.55
N PRO A 77 11.41 8.63 16.95
CA PRO A 77 11.39 8.83 15.50
C PRO A 77 12.15 7.76 14.70
N GLU A 78 13.23 7.20 15.23
CA GLU A 78 13.94 6.11 14.57
C GLU A 78 13.08 4.84 14.46
N ILE A 79 12.37 4.48 15.53
CA ILE A 79 11.46 3.33 15.56
C ILE A 79 10.26 3.61 14.67
N ALA A 80 9.69 4.82 14.72
CA ALA A 80 8.58 5.22 13.85
C ALA A 80 8.96 5.11 12.36
N ARG A 81 10.18 5.50 11.99
CA ARG A 81 10.71 5.35 10.63
C ARG A 81 10.76 3.88 10.22
N TRP A 82 11.35 3.02 11.04
CA TRP A 82 11.42 1.58 10.77
C TRP A 82 10.03 0.94 10.71
N ALA A 83 9.13 1.30 11.64
CA ALA A 83 7.76 0.82 11.68
C ALA A 83 6.98 1.20 10.42
N GLY A 84 7.15 2.41 9.91
CA GLY A 84 6.52 2.84 8.64
C GLY A 84 7.04 2.04 7.44
N GLN A 85 8.36 1.92 7.28
CA GLN A 85 8.99 1.19 6.17
C GLN A 85 8.63 -0.30 6.18
N LEU A 86 8.90 -0.97 7.31
CA LEU A 86 8.69 -2.42 7.45
C LEU A 86 7.21 -2.77 7.53
N GLY A 87 6.38 -1.88 8.08
CA GLY A 87 4.94 -2.06 8.15
C GLY A 87 4.29 -2.10 6.77
N GLU A 88 4.67 -1.18 5.87
CA GLU A 88 4.16 -1.18 4.49
C GLU A 88 4.59 -2.45 3.75
N ILE A 89 5.88 -2.82 3.85
CA ILE A 89 6.40 -4.05 3.24
C ILE A 89 5.66 -5.27 3.78
N SER A 90 5.49 -5.38 5.10
CA SER A 90 4.83 -6.52 5.74
C SER A 90 3.35 -6.63 5.35
N ALA A 91 2.63 -5.51 5.30
CA ALA A 91 1.24 -5.48 4.84
C ALA A 91 1.13 -5.93 3.37
N GLY A 92 2.01 -5.40 2.51
CA GLY A 92 2.04 -5.77 1.10
C GLY A 92 2.43 -7.23 0.86
N LEU A 93 3.41 -7.76 1.60
CA LEU A 93 3.77 -9.19 1.57
C LEU A 93 2.61 -10.08 2.02
N GLY A 94 1.86 -9.68 3.04
CA GLY A 94 0.68 -10.45 3.45
C GLY A 94 -0.43 -10.45 2.39
N PHE A 95 -0.66 -9.34 1.68
CA PHE A 95 -1.54 -9.34 0.50
C PHE A 95 -0.99 -10.23 -0.63
N LEU A 96 0.33 -10.24 -0.84
CA LEU A 96 0.95 -11.11 -1.83
C LEU A 96 0.77 -12.60 -1.47
N ILE A 97 0.92 -12.96 -0.19
CA ILE A 97 0.64 -14.32 0.32
C ILE A 97 -0.81 -14.72 0.04
N VAL A 98 -1.77 -13.82 0.27
CA VAL A 98 -3.18 -14.07 -0.05
C VAL A 98 -3.36 -14.35 -1.54
N LEU A 99 -2.65 -13.62 -2.41
CA LEU A 99 -2.75 -13.78 -3.85
C LEU A 99 -2.14 -15.10 -4.35
N THR A 100 -0.94 -15.45 -3.88
CA THR A 100 -0.13 -16.54 -4.44
C THR A 100 -0.34 -17.88 -3.73
N LEU A 101 -0.57 -17.87 -2.41
CA LEU A 101 -0.64 -19.09 -1.59
C LEU A 101 -2.08 -19.50 -1.23
N SER A 102 -3.10 -18.85 -1.81
CA SER A 102 -4.51 -19.18 -1.55
C SER A 102 -4.92 -20.61 -1.91
N LYS A 103 -4.19 -21.27 -2.82
CA LYS A 103 -4.40 -22.68 -3.17
C LYS A 103 -3.68 -23.67 -2.26
N VAL A 104 -2.66 -23.21 -1.53
CA VAL A 104 -1.77 -24.06 -0.72
C VAL A 104 -2.18 -24.01 0.76
N LEU A 105 -2.54 -22.82 1.26
CA LEU A 105 -2.88 -22.61 2.67
C LEU A 105 -4.37 -22.80 2.92
N THR A 106 -4.71 -23.09 4.18
CA THR A 106 -6.12 -23.21 4.58
C THR A 106 -6.85 -21.89 4.44
N LYS A 107 -8.16 -21.95 4.13
CA LYS A 107 -9.04 -20.79 4.05
C LYS A 107 -9.01 -19.92 5.31
N ASN A 108 -8.80 -20.53 6.48
CA ASN A 108 -8.71 -19.81 7.75
C ASN A 108 -7.42 -18.99 7.87
N ILE A 109 -6.27 -19.56 7.47
CA ILE A 109 -4.98 -18.85 7.47
C ILE A 109 -5.03 -17.68 6.49
N ILE A 110 -5.46 -17.91 5.25
CA ILE A 110 -5.57 -16.85 4.23
C ILE A 110 -6.45 -15.70 4.71
N ARG A 111 -7.58 -16.02 5.37
CA ARG A 111 -8.47 -15.02 5.95
C ARG A 111 -7.80 -14.20 7.05
N LYS A 112 -7.09 -14.85 7.98
CA LYS A 112 -6.34 -14.16 9.04
C LYS A 112 -5.28 -13.25 8.44
N VAL A 113 -4.47 -13.75 7.51
CA VAL A 113 -3.45 -12.97 6.81
C VAL A 113 -4.08 -11.75 6.13
N PHE A 114 -5.17 -11.94 5.37
CA PHE A 114 -5.87 -10.85 4.70
C PHE A 114 -6.32 -9.74 5.65
N TYR A 115 -7.01 -10.09 6.75
CA TYR A 115 -7.50 -9.11 7.70
C TYR A 115 -6.37 -8.45 8.50
N CYS A 116 -5.34 -9.20 8.89
CA CYS A 116 -4.17 -8.64 9.55
C CYS A 116 -3.41 -7.65 8.63
N SER A 117 -3.21 -8.00 7.36
CA SER A 117 -2.61 -7.10 6.37
C SER A 117 -3.45 -5.85 6.14
N SER A 118 -4.78 -6.00 6.04
CA SER A 118 -5.69 -4.87 5.86
C SER A 118 -5.68 -3.93 7.06
N LEU A 119 -5.71 -4.49 8.28
CA LEU A 119 -5.64 -3.71 9.52
C LEU A 119 -4.30 -2.99 9.63
N LEU A 120 -3.18 -3.69 9.39
CA LEU A 120 -1.85 -3.10 9.41
C LEU A 120 -1.72 -1.96 8.40
N ALA A 121 -2.15 -2.19 7.15
CA ALA A 121 -2.14 -1.16 6.11
C ALA A 121 -2.97 0.06 6.52
N LEU A 122 -4.20 -0.14 7.03
CA LEU A 122 -5.03 0.98 7.51
C LEU A 122 -4.37 1.75 8.65
N SER A 123 -3.80 1.05 9.65
CA SER A 123 -3.10 1.70 10.76
C SER A 123 -1.96 2.60 10.28
N ILE A 124 -1.16 2.13 9.31
CA ILE A 124 -0.07 2.93 8.73
C ILE A 124 -0.62 4.12 7.95
N MET A 125 -1.69 3.93 7.18
CA MET A 125 -2.32 5.02 6.44
C MET A 125 -2.92 6.09 7.37
N PHE A 126 -3.48 5.70 8.52
CA PHE A 126 -3.94 6.66 9.55
C PHE A 126 -2.77 7.49 10.11
N VAL A 127 -1.64 6.86 10.41
CA VAL A 127 -0.43 7.58 10.84
C VAL A 127 0.04 8.53 9.72
N ALA A 128 0.02 8.08 8.46
CA ALA A 128 0.36 8.95 7.34
C ALA A 128 -0.57 10.16 7.24
N VAL A 129 -1.89 9.99 7.39
CA VAL A 129 -2.84 11.13 7.44
C VAL A 129 -2.48 12.08 8.57
N TYR A 130 -2.21 11.57 9.78
CA TYR A 130 -1.77 12.39 10.91
C TYR A 130 -0.52 13.23 10.54
N VAL A 131 0.52 12.59 10.00
CA VAL A 131 1.75 13.25 9.58
C VAL A 131 1.50 14.33 8.52
N HIS A 132 0.58 14.11 7.58
CA HIS A 132 0.19 15.12 6.59
C HIS A 132 -0.48 16.35 7.21
N MET A 133 -1.17 16.19 8.35
CA MET A 133 -1.84 17.30 9.04
C MET A 133 -0.90 18.18 9.88
N ILE A 134 0.33 17.73 10.16
CA ILE A 134 1.33 18.49 10.92
C ILE A 134 1.86 19.66 10.06
N PRO A 135 1.72 20.93 10.47
CA PRO A 135 2.12 22.10 9.68
C PRO A 135 3.60 22.09 9.28
N GLU A 136 4.47 21.63 10.17
CA GLU A 136 5.93 21.59 10.02
C GLU A 136 6.38 20.64 8.90
N VAL A 137 5.55 19.64 8.56
CA VAL A 137 5.82 18.69 7.47
C VAL A 137 5.43 19.34 6.14
N THR A 138 6.38 19.99 5.47
CA THR A 138 6.10 20.68 4.19
C THR A 138 5.87 19.71 3.04
N ALA A 139 5.22 20.20 1.97
CA ALA A 139 4.91 19.43 0.78
C ALA A 139 6.15 18.80 0.10
N GLU A 140 7.31 19.42 0.22
CA GLU A 140 8.56 18.96 -0.38
C GLU A 140 9.01 17.57 0.08
N PHE A 141 8.60 17.16 1.28
CA PHE A 141 8.94 15.85 1.86
C PHE A 141 7.82 14.82 1.69
N LEU A 142 6.73 15.20 1.03
CA LEU A 142 5.55 14.37 0.85
C LEU A 142 5.50 13.74 -0.55
N PRO A 143 4.88 12.54 -0.69
CA PRO A 143 4.65 11.94 -1.99
C PRO A 143 3.89 12.89 -2.93
N LEU A 144 4.30 12.94 -4.20
CA LEU A 144 3.72 13.81 -5.23
C LEU A 144 3.76 15.30 -4.88
N GLN A 145 4.56 15.67 -3.88
CA GLN A 145 4.61 17.00 -3.30
C GLN A 145 3.22 17.55 -2.94
N SER A 146 2.31 16.66 -2.51
CA SER A 146 0.93 16.99 -2.17
C SER A 146 0.76 17.11 -0.66
N LYS A 147 0.44 18.32 -0.17
CA LYS A 147 0.17 18.53 1.26
C LYS A 147 -1.09 17.81 1.72
N PRO A 148 -2.25 17.90 1.04
CA PRO A 148 -3.40 17.06 1.38
C PRO A 148 -3.10 15.57 1.13
N PRO A 149 -3.52 14.66 2.04
CA PRO A 149 -3.21 13.23 1.96
C PRO A 149 -4.10 12.49 0.94
N ILE A 150 -4.29 13.03 -0.27
CA ILE A 150 -5.24 12.50 -1.26
C ILE A 150 -4.88 11.05 -1.64
N LEU A 151 -3.62 10.78 -1.96
CA LEU A 151 -3.17 9.43 -2.31
C LEU A 151 -3.39 8.45 -1.15
N THR A 152 -3.07 8.87 0.08
CA THR A 152 -3.30 8.07 1.30
C THR A 152 -4.78 7.74 1.47
N LEU A 153 -5.67 8.71 1.30
CA LEU A 153 -7.12 8.50 1.39
C LEU A 153 -7.63 7.56 0.28
N ILE A 154 -7.11 7.68 -0.94
CA ILE A 154 -7.42 6.74 -2.04
C ILE A 154 -7.00 5.32 -1.65
N VAL A 155 -5.79 5.13 -1.12
CA VAL A 155 -5.31 3.81 -0.69
C VAL A 155 -6.18 3.26 0.45
N MET A 156 -6.59 4.08 1.41
CA MET A 156 -7.53 3.67 2.46
C MET A 156 -8.88 3.21 1.89
N LEU A 157 -9.42 3.94 0.91
CA LEU A 157 -10.66 3.54 0.22
C LEU A 157 -10.49 2.22 -0.53
N LEU A 158 -9.35 2.01 -1.20
CA LEU A 158 -9.04 0.75 -1.89
C LEU A 158 -8.91 -0.43 -0.91
N ILE A 159 -8.30 -0.23 0.26
CA ILE A 159 -8.26 -1.24 1.32
C ILE A 159 -9.68 -1.58 1.79
N GLY A 160 -10.51 -0.56 2.06
CA GLY A 160 -11.90 -0.73 2.47
C GLY A 160 -12.74 -1.48 1.43
N LEU A 161 -12.60 -1.11 0.16
CA LEU A 161 -13.25 -1.80 -0.96
C LEU A 161 -12.81 -3.25 -1.07
N ASN A 162 -11.49 -3.53 -0.96
CA ASN A 162 -10.98 -4.89 -1.02
C ASN A 162 -11.54 -5.74 0.13
N VAL A 163 -11.61 -5.20 1.34
CA VAL A 163 -12.22 -5.87 2.50
C VAL A 163 -13.70 -6.16 2.26
N TRP A 164 -14.45 -5.20 1.71
CA TRP A 164 -15.87 -5.37 1.41
C TRP A 164 -16.11 -6.47 0.36
N ILE A 165 -15.33 -6.50 -0.73
CA ILE A 165 -15.43 -7.54 -1.76
C ILE A 165 -15.02 -8.91 -1.19
N PHE A 166 -13.92 -8.97 -0.43
CA PHE A 166 -13.43 -10.20 0.19
C PHE A 166 -14.47 -10.81 1.15
N ARG A 167 -15.24 -9.98 1.87
CA ARG A 167 -16.35 -10.43 2.72
C ARG A 167 -17.50 -11.01 1.90
N LYS A 168 -17.88 -10.37 0.79
CA LYS A 168 -18.99 -10.82 -0.06
C LYS A 168 -18.72 -12.17 -0.72
N PHE A 169 -17.48 -12.43 -1.15
CA PHE A 169 -17.07 -13.73 -1.73
C PHE A 169 -17.18 -14.94 -0.80
N LYS A 170 -17.39 -14.71 0.50
CA LYS A 170 -17.50 -15.77 1.51
C LYS A 170 -18.96 -16.22 1.72
N ASN A 171 -19.94 -15.44 1.25
CA ASN A 171 -21.36 -15.77 1.41
C ASN A 171 -21.92 -16.57 0.23
N GLU A 172 -21.06 -17.01 -0.68
CA GLU A 172 -21.29 -18.00 -1.74
C GLU A 172 -20.37 -19.21 -1.50
#